data_AF-A0A5A7MI53-F1
#
_entry.id   AF-A0A5A7MI53-F1
#
_cell.length_a   1.000
_cell.length_b   1.000
_cell.length_c   1.000
_cell.angle_alpha   90.00
_cell.angle_beta   90.00
_cell.angle_gamma   90.00
#
_symmetry.space_group_name_H-M   'P 1'
#
loop_
_entity.id
_entity.type
_entity.pdbx_description
1 polymer ?
#
loop_
_entity_poly.entity_id
_entity_poly.type
_entity_poly.pdbx_seq_one_letter_code
_entity_poly.pdbx_strand_id
1 'polypeptide(L)'
;MFEETRFTADSLRRQTEAILRAWGMAEPTARTTAALMVETDLLGVESHGVSMLPQYDTLRASGRLQLTAQPQVLRDGPATALLDGGAGLGHAVSAQAMQLAVDKARNLGIALVGVRNSHHFGAAGVYARIAQRQGLIGLVTSSAQGVLLVPTRAAEPVLGTNPIAFAAPVPADSHNTAFVLDIATTTAAANRVKVKALRGEAVPSGWVVDGQGAPVTAPQAARTQVFDAPDGGLTPLGGSEDGGSHKGYGLSLLAQVLGGTLNGGAFAPLHRRSHGPSAPANVGHSFIAIDPSFFGEPGDFAHELDAILDVLHATRPADPSRPVLVPGDPEARQQAERGQHGIPLPPALLLQIRGLAAAAGVDELLEPAAPFGRN
;
A
#
# COMPACT_ATOMS: atom_id res chain seq x y z
N MET A 1 -0.98 6.74 30.00
CA MET A 1 -0.90 5.72 28.93
C MET A 1 -2.35 5.41 28.59
N PHE A 2 -2.88 5.95 27.49
CA PHE A 2 -4.26 5.63 27.11
C PHE A 2 -4.26 4.19 26.61
N GLU A 3 -5.10 3.35 27.20
CA GLU A 3 -5.19 1.93 26.91
C GLU A 3 -5.71 1.75 25.47
N GLU A 4 -4.91 1.12 24.62
CA GLU A 4 -5.24 0.92 23.21
C GLU A 4 -6.31 -0.18 23.11
N THR A 5 -7.47 0.15 22.55
CA THR A 5 -8.57 -0.81 22.41
C THR A 5 -8.36 -1.65 21.15
N ARG A 6 -8.49 -2.96 21.30
CA ARG A 6 -8.35 -3.93 20.20
C ARG A 6 -9.70 -4.48 19.79
N PHE A 7 -9.87 -4.72 18.49
CA PHE A 7 -11.12 -5.24 17.90
C PHE A 7 -10.85 -6.46 17.04
N THR A 8 -11.84 -7.35 16.94
CA THR A 8 -11.72 -8.53 16.06
C THR A 8 -11.65 -8.10 14.60
N ALA A 9 -10.86 -8.81 13.78
CA ALA A 9 -10.73 -8.50 12.36
C ALA A 9 -12.09 -8.58 11.63
N ASP A 10 -12.95 -9.55 11.99
CA ASP A 10 -14.28 -9.67 11.37
C ASP A 10 -15.19 -8.48 11.71
N SER A 11 -15.26 -8.06 12.99
CA SER A 11 -16.10 -6.92 13.37
C SER A 11 -15.64 -5.63 12.70
N LEU A 12 -14.33 -5.40 12.62
CA LEU A 12 -13.76 -4.25 11.92
C LEU A 12 -14.06 -4.29 10.41
N ARG A 13 -13.99 -5.47 9.79
CA ARG A 13 -14.35 -5.69 8.39
C ARG A 13 -15.83 -5.38 8.15
N ARG A 14 -16.72 -5.92 8.99
CA ARG A 14 -18.18 -5.69 8.90
C ARG A 14 -18.52 -4.21 9.08
N GLN A 15 -17.93 -3.53 10.06
CA GLN A 15 -18.11 -2.09 10.26
C GLN A 15 -17.64 -1.30 9.03
N THR A 16 -16.46 -1.60 8.52
CA THR A 16 -15.89 -0.93 7.34
C THR A 16 -16.75 -1.16 6.10
N GLU A 17 -17.18 -2.40 5.85
CA GLU A 17 -18.07 -2.76 4.74
C GLU A 17 -19.39 -1.99 4.84
N ALA A 18 -20.01 -1.95 6.02
CA ALA A 18 -21.27 -1.26 6.22
C ALA A 18 -21.16 0.26 5.95
N ILE A 19 -20.07 0.91 6.39
CA ILE A 19 -19.78 2.31 6.07
C ILE A 19 -19.65 2.51 4.55
N LEU A 20 -18.86 1.67 3.88
CA LEU A 20 -18.63 1.78 2.43
C LEU A 20 -19.93 1.57 1.62
N ARG A 21 -20.79 0.63 2.04
CA ARG A 21 -22.12 0.41 1.44
C ARG A 21 -23.04 1.61 1.65
N ALA A 22 -23.07 2.17 2.85
CA ALA A 22 -23.84 3.38 3.13
C ALA A 22 -23.36 4.60 2.31
N TRP A 23 -22.08 4.61 1.92
CA TRP A 23 -21.55 5.60 0.96
C TRP A 23 -21.86 5.30 -0.52
N GLY A 24 -22.61 4.23 -0.82
CA GLY A 24 -23.09 3.89 -2.15
C GLY A 24 -22.27 2.84 -2.91
N MET A 25 -21.26 2.23 -2.30
CA MET A 25 -20.54 1.12 -2.93
C MET A 25 -21.44 -0.12 -3.05
N ALA A 26 -21.41 -0.79 -4.20
CA ALA A 26 -22.07 -2.09 -4.36
C ALA A 26 -21.47 -3.12 -3.40
N GLU A 27 -22.31 -4.03 -2.90
CA GLU A 27 -21.93 -4.99 -1.84
C GLU A 27 -20.67 -5.81 -2.17
N PRO A 28 -20.51 -6.42 -3.36
CA PRO A 28 -19.29 -7.17 -3.66
C PRO A 28 -18.02 -6.30 -3.62
N THR A 29 -18.11 -5.07 -4.13
CA THR A 29 -17.02 -4.09 -4.17
C THR A 29 -16.65 -3.60 -2.76
N ALA A 30 -17.67 -3.31 -1.94
CA ALA A 30 -17.50 -2.90 -0.55
C ALA A 30 -16.87 -4.00 0.29
N ARG A 31 -17.35 -5.25 0.15
CA ARG A 31 -16.82 -6.42 0.86
C ARG A 31 -15.35 -6.66 0.55
N THR A 32 -14.97 -6.67 -0.73
CA THR A 32 -13.57 -6.81 -1.14
C THR A 32 -12.70 -5.67 -0.62
N THR A 33 -13.19 -4.42 -0.73
CA THR A 33 -12.46 -3.24 -0.24
C THR A 33 -12.23 -3.31 1.28
N ALA A 34 -13.27 -3.60 2.05
CA ALA A 34 -13.17 -3.74 3.50
C ALA A 34 -12.23 -4.88 3.93
N ALA A 35 -12.29 -6.02 3.24
CA ALA A 35 -11.40 -7.14 3.50
C ALA A 35 -9.93 -6.78 3.29
N LEU A 36 -9.59 -6.07 2.20
CA LEU A 36 -8.22 -5.64 1.92
C LEU A 36 -7.71 -4.58 2.90
N MET A 37 -8.58 -3.66 3.32
CA MET A 37 -8.23 -2.65 4.34
C MET A 37 -7.92 -3.31 5.68
N VAL A 38 -8.73 -4.28 6.10
CA VAL A 38 -8.49 -5.04 7.34
C VAL A 38 -7.29 -5.99 7.21
N GLU A 39 -7.07 -6.61 6.05
CA GLU A 39 -5.85 -7.38 5.78
C GLU A 39 -4.61 -6.48 5.95
N THR A 40 -4.66 -5.25 5.44
CA THR A 40 -3.59 -4.26 5.60
C THR A 40 -3.33 -3.93 7.07
N ASP A 41 -4.39 -3.79 7.88
CA ASP A 41 -4.25 -3.58 9.33
C ASP A 41 -3.73 -4.82 10.07
N LEU A 42 -4.13 -6.03 9.67
CA LEU A 42 -3.57 -7.27 10.21
C LEU A 42 -2.06 -7.34 9.97
N LEU A 43 -1.60 -6.86 8.82
CA LEU A 43 -0.17 -6.85 8.48
C LEU A 43 0.63 -5.76 9.22
N GLY A 44 0.00 -4.93 10.03
CA GLY A 44 0.70 -3.84 10.71
C GLY A 44 0.97 -2.62 9.84
N VAL A 45 0.40 -2.55 8.64
CA VAL A 45 0.56 -1.41 7.72
C VAL A 45 -0.54 -0.36 7.98
N GLU A 46 -0.58 0.13 9.21
CA GLU A 46 -1.67 0.95 9.77
C GLU A 46 -1.96 2.24 8.99
N SER A 47 -1.00 2.74 8.21
CA SER A 47 -1.17 3.94 7.40
C SER A 47 -2.05 3.76 6.16
N HIS A 48 -2.41 2.52 5.80
CA HIS A 48 -3.12 2.21 4.56
C HIS A 48 -4.38 1.33 4.75
N GLY A 49 -4.70 0.94 5.99
CA GLY A 49 -5.91 0.19 6.34
C GLY A 49 -7.12 1.08 6.64
N VAL A 50 -7.89 0.77 7.68
CA VAL A 50 -9.11 1.52 8.07
C VAL A 50 -8.87 2.98 8.42
N SER A 51 -7.62 3.33 8.75
CA SER A 51 -7.20 4.72 8.99
C SER A 51 -7.40 5.64 7.79
N MET A 52 -7.59 5.09 6.59
CA MET A 52 -7.84 5.85 5.37
C MET A 52 -9.31 6.29 5.20
N LEU A 53 -10.26 5.73 5.95
CA LEU A 53 -11.69 6.05 5.82
C LEU A 53 -11.98 7.56 5.94
N PRO A 54 -11.43 8.33 6.90
CA PRO A 54 -11.67 9.77 6.98
C PRO A 54 -11.20 10.55 5.74
N GLN A 55 -10.09 10.12 5.13
CA GLN A 55 -9.60 10.74 3.90
C GLN A 55 -10.50 10.40 2.71
N TYR A 56 -10.99 9.15 2.62
CA TYR A 56 -11.94 8.77 1.59
C TYR A 56 -13.28 9.50 1.74
N ASP A 57 -13.72 9.75 2.97
CA ASP A 57 -14.91 10.56 3.27
C ASP A 57 -14.75 12.00 2.73
N THR A 58 -13.59 12.62 2.96
CA THR A 58 -13.27 13.95 2.41
C THR A 58 -13.26 13.95 0.87
N LEU A 59 -12.69 12.92 0.26
CA LEU A 59 -12.58 12.81 -1.20
C LEU A 59 -13.93 12.54 -1.87
N ARG A 60 -14.79 11.68 -1.27
CA ARG A 60 -16.13 11.44 -1.80
C ARG A 60 -17.00 12.70 -1.65
N ALA A 61 -16.92 13.41 -0.52
CA ALA A 61 -17.72 14.60 -0.26
C ALA A 61 -17.37 15.76 -1.21
N SER A 62 -16.11 15.81 -1.67
CA SER A 62 -15.66 16.78 -2.68
C SER A 62 -15.90 16.34 -4.13
N GLY A 63 -16.52 15.17 -4.38
CA GLY A 63 -16.77 14.65 -5.72
C GLY A 63 -15.52 14.10 -6.44
N ARG A 64 -14.38 14.03 -5.75
CA ARG A 64 -13.08 13.58 -6.30
C ARG A 64 -12.93 12.05 -6.32
N LEU A 65 -13.81 11.35 -5.63
CA LEU A 65 -13.86 9.90 -5.51
C LEU A 65 -15.29 9.40 -5.77
N GLN A 66 -15.45 8.48 -6.73
CA GLN A 66 -16.75 7.96 -7.17
C GLN A 66 -17.02 6.58 -6.55
N LEU A 67 -17.70 6.55 -5.40
CA LEU A 67 -17.93 5.29 -4.69
C LEU A 67 -18.96 4.36 -5.35
N THR A 68 -19.78 4.88 -6.26
CA THR A 68 -20.71 4.07 -7.05
C THR A 68 -20.05 3.45 -8.30
N ALA A 69 -18.77 3.76 -8.56
CA ALA A 69 -18.05 3.26 -9.73
C ALA A 69 -17.93 1.74 -9.72
N GLN A 70 -18.12 1.14 -10.90
CA GLN A 70 -17.91 -0.28 -11.14
C GLN A 70 -16.74 -0.45 -12.11
N PRO A 71 -15.74 -1.29 -11.80
CA PRO A 71 -14.62 -1.50 -12.71
C PRO A 71 -15.08 -2.10 -14.04
N GLN A 72 -14.47 -1.65 -15.14
CA GLN A 72 -14.78 -2.14 -16.49
C GLN A 72 -13.53 -2.63 -17.19
N VAL A 73 -13.61 -3.78 -17.86
CA VAL A 73 -12.53 -4.25 -18.75
C VAL A 73 -12.63 -3.50 -20.08
N LEU A 74 -11.59 -2.74 -20.41
CA LEU A 74 -11.51 -1.96 -21.66
C LEU A 74 -10.82 -2.73 -22.78
N ARG A 75 -9.84 -3.56 -22.42
CA ARG A 75 -9.09 -4.40 -23.34
C ARG A 75 -8.81 -5.73 -22.67
N ASP A 76 -8.94 -6.80 -23.43
CA ASP A 76 -8.70 -8.16 -22.97
C ASP A 76 -7.95 -8.94 -24.06
N GLY A 77 -6.65 -9.11 -23.86
CA GLY A 77 -5.77 -9.90 -24.72
C GLY A 77 -5.32 -11.18 -24.02
N PRO A 78 -4.58 -12.07 -24.70
CA PRO A 78 -4.14 -13.33 -24.09
C PRO A 78 -3.34 -13.12 -22.80
N ALA A 79 -2.21 -12.40 -22.87
CA ALA A 79 -1.32 -12.15 -21.74
C ALA A 79 -1.52 -10.77 -21.09
N THR A 80 -2.48 -9.96 -21.57
CA THR A 80 -2.66 -8.59 -21.10
C THR A 80 -4.12 -8.21 -20.94
N ALA A 81 -4.42 -7.27 -20.05
CA ALA A 81 -5.72 -6.60 -20.00
C ALA A 81 -5.57 -5.17 -19.48
N LEU A 82 -6.58 -4.33 -19.73
CA LEU A 82 -6.66 -2.97 -19.19
C LEU A 82 -8.05 -2.76 -18.59
N LEU A 83 -8.10 -2.36 -17.32
CA LEU A 83 -9.33 -2.01 -16.61
C LEU A 83 -9.43 -0.50 -16.38
N ASP A 84 -10.66 0.00 -16.40
CA ASP A 84 -11.04 1.33 -15.95
C ASP A 84 -11.64 1.24 -14.54
N GLY A 85 -11.06 1.98 -13.58
CA GLY A 85 -11.55 2.05 -12.20
C GLY A 85 -12.73 3.00 -11.98
N GLY A 86 -13.15 3.75 -13.00
CA GLY A 86 -14.31 4.66 -12.93
C GLY A 86 -14.16 5.81 -11.93
N ALA A 87 -12.94 6.22 -11.62
CA ALA A 87 -12.59 7.14 -10.53
C ALA A 87 -13.03 6.67 -9.14
N GLY A 88 -13.27 5.37 -8.96
CA GLY A 88 -13.59 4.74 -7.68
C GLY A 88 -12.38 4.39 -6.83
N LEU A 89 -12.62 3.82 -5.66
CA LEU A 89 -11.56 3.32 -4.79
C LEU A 89 -10.78 2.21 -5.49
N GLY A 90 -9.44 2.26 -5.37
CA GLY A 90 -8.57 1.36 -6.12
C GLY A 90 -8.62 -0.09 -5.65
N HIS A 91 -9.16 -0.39 -4.47
CA HIS A 91 -9.02 -1.71 -3.85
C HIS A 91 -9.65 -2.85 -4.66
N ALA A 92 -10.95 -2.75 -4.95
CA ALA A 92 -11.66 -3.82 -5.65
C ALA A 92 -11.17 -4.01 -7.09
N VAL A 93 -10.92 -2.93 -7.83
CA VAL A 93 -10.39 -3.02 -9.21
C VAL A 93 -8.98 -3.62 -9.22
N SER A 94 -8.16 -3.34 -8.21
CA SER A 94 -6.79 -3.87 -8.10
C SER A 94 -6.78 -5.36 -7.76
N ALA A 95 -7.68 -5.81 -6.88
CA ALA A 95 -7.85 -7.23 -6.61
C ALA A 95 -8.36 -7.99 -7.84
N GLN A 96 -9.34 -7.42 -8.55
CA GLN A 96 -9.82 -7.98 -9.82
C GLN A 96 -8.71 -8.05 -10.86
N ALA A 97 -7.90 -7.00 -10.99
CA ALA A 97 -6.80 -6.94 -11.94
C ALA A 97 -5.71 -7.99 -11.65
N MET A 98 -5.30 -8.15 -10.39
CA MET A 98 -4.34 -9.19 -10.04
C MET A 98 -4.93 -10.59 -10.23
N GLN A 99 -6.20 -10.83 -9.88
CA GLN A 99 -6.81 -12.14 -10.13
C GLN A 99 -6.85 -12.45 -11.63
N LEU A 100 -7.20 -11.47 -12.48
CA LEU A 100 -7.18 -11.62 -13.93
C LEU A 100 -5.75 -11.89 -14.45
N ALA A 101 -4.73 -11.27 -13.85
CA ALA A 101 -3.33 -11.56 -14.19
C ALA A 101 -2.97 -13.00 -13.83
N VAL A 102 -3.37 -13.48 -12.65
CA VAL A 102 -3.15 -14.87 -12.22
C VAL A 102 -3.81 -15.86 -13.18
N ASP A 103 -5.09 -15.64 -13.52
CA ASP A 103 -5.85 -16.53 -14.40
C ASP A 103 -5.22 -16.64 -15.80
N LYS A 104 -4.69 -15.52 -16.32
CA LYS A 104 -3.97 -15.48 -17.59
C LYS A 104 -2.59 -16.14 -17.51
N ALA A 105 -1.82 -15.83 -16.46
CA ALA A 105 -0.47 -16.32 -16.28
C ALA A 105 -0.42 -17.85 -16.16
N ARG A 106 -1.41 -18.49 -15.54
CA ARG A 106 -1.51 -19.96 -15.48
C ARG A 106 -1.50 -20.65 -16.85
N ASN A 107 -1.98 -19.97 -17.89
CA ASN A 107 -2.04 -20.51 -19.24
C ASN A 107 -0.86 -20.07 -20.13
N LEU A 108 -0.16 -19.00 -19.74
CA LEU A 108 0.80 -18.30 -20.61
C LEU A 108 2.17 -18.07 -19.97
N GLY A 109 2.38 -18.50 -18.73
CA GLY A 109 3.59 -18.28 -17.93
C GLY A 109 3.68 -16.89 -17.33
N ILE A 110 3.23 -15.85 -18.03
CA ILE A 110 3.26 -14.46 -17.55
C ILE A 110 2.04 -13.68 -18.07
N ALA A 111 1.51 -12.79 -17.24
CA ALA A 111 0.50 -11.83 -17.67
C ALA A 111 0.64 -10.48 -16.95
N LEU A 112 0.24 -9.41 -17.63
CA LEU A 112 0.20 -8.03 -17.11
C LEU A 112 -1.19 -7.43 -17.27
N VAL A 113 -1.81 -7.05 -16.16
CA VAL A 113 -3.09 -6.33 -16.17
C VAL A 113 -2.88 -4.91 -15.66
N GLY A 114 -3.23 -3.95 -16.50
CA GLY A 114 -3.21 -2.53 -16.20
C GLY A 114 -4.53 -2.03 -15.63
N VAL A 115 -4.47 -1.01 -14.79
CA VAL A 115 -5.63 -0.25 -14.31
C VAL A 115 -5.36 1.23 -14.54
N ARG A 116 -6.37 1.95 -15.03
CA ARG A 116 -6.39 3.42 -15.11
C ARG A 116 -7.65 3.98 -14.49
N ASN A 117 -7.73 5.30 -14.39
CA ASN A 117 -8.88 6.00 -13.84
C ASN A 117 -9.27 5.45 -12.46
N SER A 118 -8.26 5.15 -11.64
CA SER A 118 -8.41 4.63 -10.28
C SER A 118 -8.11 5.72 -9.25
N HIS A 119 -8.15 5.34 -7.98
CA HIS A 119 -7.74 6.15 -6.84
C HIS A 119 -6.77 5.36 -5.94
N HIS A 120 -6.57 5.84 -4.72
CA HIS A 120 -5.78 5.14 -3.71
C HIS A 120 -6.29 3.70 -3.49
N PHE A 121 -5.36 2.75 -3.43
CA PHE A 121 -5.63 1.31 -3.31
C PHE A 121 -5.09 0.68 -2.01
N GLY A 122 -4.68 1.46 -1.02
CA GLY A 122 -4.08 0.90 0.21
C GLY A 122 -2.63 0.44 0.00
N ALA A 123 -2.23 -0.64 0.68
CA ALA A 123 -0.89 -1.21 0.58
C ALA A 123 -0.74 -2.04 -0.71
N ALA A 124 0.41 -1.96 -1.40
CA ALA A 124 0.58 -2.67 -2.65
C ALA A 124 0.78 -4.18 -2.44
N GLY A 125 1.36 -4.56 -1.29
CA GLY A 125 1.69 -5.93 -0.92
C GLY A 125 0.47 -6.86 -0.83
N VAL A 126 -0.70 -6.36 -0.39
CA VAL A 126 -1.90 -7.22 -0.31
C VAL A 126 -2.35 -7.72 -1.68
N TYR A 127 -2.10 -6.96 -2.75
CA TYR A 127 -2.39 -7.40 -4.12
C TYR A 127 -1.35 -8.39 -4.62
N ALA A 128 -0.05 -8.13 -4.39
CA ALA A 128 1.00 -9.09 -4.75
C ALA A 128 0.74 -10.46 -4.10
N ARG A 129 0.22 -10.47 -2.87
CA ARG A 129 -0.15 -11.70 -2.14
C ARG A 129 -1.30 -12.47 -2.77
N ILE A 130 -2.15 -11.87 -3.60
CA ILE A 130 -3.21 -12.59 -4.33
C ILE A 130 -2.60 -13.63 -5.28
N ALA A 131 -1.52 -13.29 -5.99
CA ALA A 131 -0.78 -14.22 -6.83
C ALA A 131 0.02 -15.24 -6.00
N GLN A 132 0.73 -14.76 -4.99
CA GLN A 132 1.55 -15.60 -4.09
C GLN A 132 0.72 -16.72 -3.44
N ARG A 133 -0.47 -16.41 -2.92
CA ARG A 133 -1.37 -17.39 -2.30
C ARG A 133 -1.85 -18.47 -3.28
N GLN A 134 -1.72 -18.23 -4.58
CA GLN A 134 -2.12 -19.14 -5.64
C GLN A 134 -0.93 -19.87 -6.29
N GLY A 135 0.27 -19.76 -5.69
CA GLY A 135 1.49 -20.41 -6.17
C GLY A 135 2.22 -19.64 -7.27
N LEU A 136 1.85 -18.38 -7.54
CA LEU A 136 2.46 -17.55 -8.56
C LEU A 136 3.25 -16.40 -7.93
N ILE A 137 4.22 -15.86 -8.66
CA ILE A 137 4.90 -14.61 -8.28
C ILE A 137 3.98 -13.44 -8.65
N GLY A 138 3.82 -12.49 -7.73
CA GLY A 138 3.07 -11.25 -7.96
C GLY A 138 3.97 -10.03 -7.91
N LEU A 139 3.88 -9.14 -8.90
CA LEU A 139 4.55 -7.84 -8.93
C LEU A 139 3.51 -6.74 -9.16
N VAL A 140 3.56 -5.69 -8.35
CA VAL A 140 2.62 -4.57 -8.36
C VAL A 140 3.39 -3.26 -8.38
N THR A 141 2.98 -2.35 -9.25
CA THR A 141 3.49 -0.98 -9.28
C THR A 141 2.35 0.00 -9.40
N SER A 142 2.49 1.17 -8.80
CA SER A 142 1.47 2.22 -8.88
C SER A 142 2.10 3.59 -9.02
N SER A 143 1.48 4.46 -9.81
CA SER A 143 1.67 5.91 -9.61
C SER A 143 0.97 6.34 -8.32
N ALA A 144 1.27 7.53 -7.80
CA ALA A 144 0.51 8.09 -6.68
C ALA A 144 -0.01 9.49 -7.00
N GLN A 145 -1.15 9.83 -6.40
CA GLN A 145 -1.79 11.14 -6.54
C GLN A 145 -1.09 12.26 -5.75
N GLY A 146 -0.35 11.88 -4.71
CA GLY A 146 0.43 12.80 -3.89
C GLY A 146 1.64 13.30 -4.65
N VAL A 147 2.01 14.55 -4.45
CA VAL A 147 3.22 15.15 -5.02
C VAL A 147 4.09 15.50 -3.82
N LEU A 148 4.98 14.58 -3.45
CA LEU A 148 5.69 14.57 -2.16
C LEU A 148 7.19 14.25 -2.30
N LEU A 149 7.58 13.52 -3.35
CA LEU A 149 8.96 13.14 -3.60
C LEU A 149 9.66 14.25 -4.39
N VAL A 150 10.78 14.71 -3.86
CA VAL A 150 11.73 15.61 -4.51
C VAL A 150 12.74 14.77 -5.29
N PRO A 151 12.82 14.88 -6.63
CA PRO A 151 13.83 14.18 -7.43
C PRO A 151 15.25 14.51 -6.95
N THR A 152 16.18 13.59 -7.17
CA THR A 152 17.59 13.82 -6.86
C THR A 152 18.08 15.11 -7.53
N ARG A 153 18.67 16.03 -6.74
CA ARG A 153 19.13 17.38 -7.14
C ARG A 153 18.02 18.40 -7.49
N ALA A 154 16.75 18.09 -7.24
CA ALA A 154 15.66 19.07 -7.37
C ALA A 154 15.40 19.78 -6.03
N ALA A 155 14.65 20.89 -6.10
CA ALA A 155 14.20 21.68 -4.95
C ALA A 155 12.70 21.51 -4.67
N GLU A 156 11.94 20.94 -5.61
CA GLU A 156 10.48 20.88 -5.57
C GLU A 156 10.00 19.43 -5.70
N PRO A 157 8.91 19.06 -5.00
CA PRO A 157 8.32 17.75 -5.14
C PRO A 157 7.57 17.67 -6.47
N VAL A 158 7.79 16.59 -7.23
CA VAL A 158 7.06 16.36 -8.51
C VAL A 158 6.54 14.94 -8.64
N LEU A 159 7.02 14.01 -7.82
CA LEU A 159 6.62 12.61 -7.83
C LEU A 159 5.84 12.24 -6.57
N GLY A 160 5.10 11.15 -6.66
CA GLY A 160 4.52 10.51 -5.49
C GLY A 160 5.50 9.56 -4.80
N THR A 161 5.02 8.88 -3.77
CA THR A 161 5.75 7.80 -3.10
C THR A 161 5.83 6.51 -3.93
N ASN A 162 5.09 6.45 -5.05
CA ASN A 162 5.07 5.44 -6.11
C ASN A 162 5.53 4.03 -5.66
N PRO A 163 4.64 3.23 -5.05
CA PRO A 163 5.04 1.97 -4.44
C PRO A 163 5.37 0.89 -5.47
N ILE A 164 6.25 -0.03 -5.04
CA ILE A 164 6.55 -1.30 -5.70
C ILE A 164 6.33 -2.41 -4.67
N ALA A 165 5.54 -3.41 -5.01
CA ALA A 165 5.40 -4.61 -4.21
C ALA A 165 5.68 -5.87 -5.03
N PHE A 166 6.32 -6.84 -4.39
CA PHE A 166 6.67 -8.13 -4.98
C PHE A 166 6.41 -9.23 -3.95
N ALA A 167 5.74 -10.31 -4.35
CA ALA A 167 5.50 -11.46 -3.50
C ALA A 167 5.80 -12.76 -4.25
N ALA A 168 6.45 -13.71 -3.58
CA ALA A 168 6.78 -15.00 -4.16
C ALA A 168 6.44 -16.15 -3.19
N PRO A 169 5.94 -17.28 -3.71
CA PRO A 169 5.52 -18.42 -2.89
C PRO A 169 6.70 -19.25 -2.38
N VAL A 170 6.54 -19.77 -1.17
CA VAL A 170 7.34 -20.87 -0.58
C VAL A 170 6.43 -22.12 -0.45
N PRO A 171 6.97 -23.32 -0.17
CA PRO A 171 6.15 -24.51 0.05
C PRO A 171 5.09 -24.28 1.14
N ALA A 172 3.92 -24.89 0.98
CA ALA A 172 2.78 -24.65 1.88
C ALA A 172 3.02 -25.13 3.31
N ASP A 173 3.91 -26.10 3.48
CA ASP A 173 4.36 -26.68 4.75
C ASP A 173 5.71 -26.11 5.23
N SER A 174 6.23 -25.07 4.56
CA SER A 174 7.44 -24.40 5.00
C SER A 174 7.26 -23.71 6.36
N HIS A 175 8.35 -23.68 7.13
CA HIS A 175 8.46 -22.90 8.35
C HIS A 175 8.73 -21.41 8.08
N ASN A 176 9.23 -21.07 6.89
CA ASN A 176 9.36 -19.69 6.46
C ASN A 176 8.02 -19.11 6.04
N THR A 177 7.89 -17.80 6.22
CA THR A 177 6.77 -17.05 5.66
C THR A 177 7.08 -16.68 4.21
N ALA A 178 6.04 -16.56 3.37
CA ALA A 178 6.23 -16.13 1.98
C ALA A 178 7.00 -14.79 1.89
N PHE A 179 7.91 -14.70 0.93
CA PHE A 179 8.65 -13.47 0.67
C PHE A 179 7.70 -12.40 0.14
N VAL A 180 7.61 -11.26 0.84
CA VAL A 180 6.78 -10.11 0.44
C VAL A 180 7.55 -8.81 0.66
N LEU A 181 7.98 -8.19 -0.42
CA LEU A 181 8.48 -6.82 -0.43
C LEU A 181 7.32 -5.87 -0.71
N ASP A 182 7.08 -4.88 0.14
CA ASP A 182 6.14 -3.78 -0.11
C ASP A 182 6.79 -2.47 0.34
N ILE A 183 7.19 -1.66 -0.64
CA ILE A 183 7.98 -0.46 -0.38
C ILE A 183 7.44 0.76 -1.13
N ALA A 184 7.50 1.91 -0.47
CA ALA A 184 7.53 3.19 -1.17
C ALA A 184 8.92 3.42 -1.78
N THR A 185 8.99 4.21 -2.85
CA THR A 185 10.29 4.60 -3.45
C THR A 185 10.91 5.83 -2.79
N THR A 186 10.25 6.41 -1.79
CA THR A 186 10.81 7.44 -0.89
C THR A 186 11.57 6.78 0.27
N THR A 187 12.54 7.50 0.85
CA THR A 187 13.29 7.02 2.03
C THR A 187 12.38 6.73 3.23
N ALA A 188 11.26 7.46 3.34
CA ALA A 188 10.25 7.23 4.36
C ALA A 188 8.85 7.52 3.83
N ALA A 189 7.85 6.94 4.50
CA ALA A 189 6.45 7.29 4.27
C ALA A 189 6.13 8.67 4.89
N ALA A 190 5.32 9.47 4.20
CA ALA A 190 4.88 10.79 4.69
C ALA A 190 4.23 10.71 6.08
N ASN A 191 3.45 9.65 6.35
CA ASN A 191 2.83 9.47 7.65
C ASN A 191 3.85 9.27 8.79
N ARG A 192 5.03 8.69 8.54
CA ARG A 192 6.08 8.58 9.57
C ARG A 192 6.63 9.96 9.95
N VAL A 193 6.77 10.88 8.99
CA VAL A 193 7.12 12.28 9.28
C VAL A 193 6.04 12.95 10.12
N LYS A 194 4.77 12.79 9.74
CA LYS A 194 3.62 13.32 10.50
C LYS A 194 3.58 12.80 11.94
N VAL A 195 3.74 11.49 12.16
CA VAL A 195 3.73 10.87 13.48
C VAL A 195 4.87 11.40 14.35
N LYS A 196 6.09 11.50 13.80
CA LYS A 196 7.23 12.09 14.53
C LYS A 196 6.99 13.54 14.91
N ALA A 197 6.43 14.34 13.99
CA ALA A 197 6.05 15.72 14.29
C ALA A 197 5.02 15.83 15.42
N LEU A 198 3.99 14.98 15.42
CA LEU A 198 2.99 14.92 16.50
C LEU A 198 3.59 14.55 17.86
N ARG A 199 4.64 13.72 17.86
CA ARG A 199 5.38 13.33 19.08
C ARG A 199 6.48 14.31 19.47
N GLY A 200 6.74 15.36 18.68
CA GLY A 200 7.86 16.27 18.89
C GLY A 200 9.23 15.61 18.70
N GLU A 201 9.30 14.47 18.01
CA GLU A 201 10.53 13.72 17.78
C GLU A 201 11.23 14.17 16.49
N ALA A 202 12.56 14.31 16.54
CA ALA A 202 13.33 14.58 15.34
C ALA A 202 13.13 13.49 14.26
N VAL A 203 13.10 13.93 13.01
CA VAL A 203 13.10 13.08 11.82
C VAL A 203 14.54 12.73 11.46
N PRO A 204 14.86 11.47 11.09
CA PRO A 204 16.20 11.11 10.66
C PRO A 204 16.69 11.95 9.48
N SER A 205 17.97 12.29 9.50
CA SER A 205 18.60 12.98 8.37
C SER A 205 18.44 12.16 7.09
N GLY A 206 18.20 12.86 5.97
CA GLY A 206 17.99 12.25 4.67
C GLY A 206 16.55 11.78 4.41
N TRP A 207 15.60 11.92 5.33
CA TRP A 207 14.18 11.66 5.03
C TRP A 207 13.50 12.82 4.31
N VAL A 208 13.80 14.05 4.71
CA VAL A 208 13.18 15.29 4.23
C VAL A 208 14.26 16.30 3.88
N VAL A 209 14.03 17.05 2.81
CA VAL A 209 14.86 18.19 2.38
C VAL A 209 14.02 19.47 2.23
N ASP A 210 14.66 20.62 2.34
CA ASP A 210 14.08 21.92 2.02
C ASP A 210 14.29 22.32 0.54
N GLY A 211 13.85 23.53 0.16
CA GLY A 211 14.02 24.10 -1.17
C GLY A 211 15.47 24.36 -1.60
N GLN A 212 16.45 24.18 -0.72
CA GLN A 212 17.88 24.23 -1.05
C GLN A 212 18.49 22.82 -1.14
N GLY A 213 17.68 21.77 -0.95
CA GLY A 213 18.13 20.39 -0.91
C GLY A 213 18.85 20.02 0.40
N ALA A 214 18.80 20.89 1.42
CA ALA A 214 19.46 20.61 2.70
C ALA A 214 18.56 19.70 3.57
N PRO A 215 19.14 18.71 4.30
CA PRO A 215 18.37 17.83 5.15
C PRO A 215 17.62 18.57 6.27
N VAL A 216 16.35 18.25 6.47
CA VAL A 216 15.50 18.79 7.53
C VAL A 216 15.18 17.71 8.56
N THR A 217 15.57 17.94 9.82
CA THR A 217 15.38 16.99 10.93
C THR A 217 14.42 17.48 12.00
N ALA A 218 14.21 18.80 12.12
CA ALA A 218 13.31 19.36 13.11
C ALA A 218 11.85 18.93 12.83
N PRO A 219 11.11 18.40 13.83
CA PRO A 219 9.85 17.69 13.60
C PRO A 219 8.80 18.50 12.84
N GLN A 220 8.53 19.73 13.31
CA GLN A 220 7.51 20.59 12.69
C GLN A 220 7.98 21.15 11.36
N ALA A 221 9.26 21.50 11.23
CA ALA A 221 9.82 21.95 9.95
C ALA A 221 9.72 20.85 8.88
N ALA A 222 10.07 19.61 9.23
CA ALA A 222 9.94 18.46 8.34
C ALA A 222 8.48 18.20 7.94
N ARG A 223 7.53 18.36 8.86
CA ARG A 223 6.09 18.27 8.55
C ARG A 223 5.69 19.36 7.56
N THR A 224 6.08 20.62 7.81
CA THR A 224 5.80 21.74 6.91
C THR A 224 6.32 21.46 5.51
N GLN A 225 7.56 20.97 5.36
CA GLN A 225 8.13 20.66 4.04
C GLN A 225 7.40 19.55 3.29
N VAL A 226 6.82 18.57 4.00
CA VAL A 226 6.13 17.46 3.34
C VAL A 226 4.68 17.79 2.98
N PHE A 227 3.99 18.61 3.78
CA PHE A 227 2.53 18.77 3.68
C PHE A 227 2.06 20.17 3.32
N ASP A 228 2.85 21.21 3.59
CA ASP A 228 2.37 22.60 3.55
C ASP A 228 3.23 23.50 2.63
N ALA A 229 4.51 23.18 2.40
CA ALA A 229 5.42 23.96 1.57
C ALA A 229 5.47 23.48 0.11
N PRO A 230 5.68 24.38 -0.86
CA PRO A 230 5.90 24.01 -2.26
C PRO A 230 7.35 23.64 -2.58
N ASP A 231 8.30 23.94 -1.69
CA ASP A 231 9.75 23.85 -1.90
C ASP A 231 10.42 22.93 -0.86
N GLY A 232 10.52 21.65 -1.20
CA GLY A 232 11.05 20.60 -0.35
C GLY A 232 10.14 19.38 -0.33
N GLY A 233 10.48 18.42 0.53
CA GLY A 233 9.67 17.21 0.68
C GLY A 233 10.50 15.96 0.96
N LEU A 234 9.91 14.80 0.65
CA LEU A 234 10.53 13.52 0.88
C LEU A 234 11.64 13.26 -0.14
N THR A 235 12.74 12.69 0.34
CA THR A 235 13.80 12.22 -0.54
C THR A 235 13.45 10.87 -1.17
N PRO A 236 14.01 10.54 -2.35
CA PRO A 236 13.98 9.18 -2.88
C PRO A 236 14.82 8.25 -2.01
N LEU A 237 14.50 6.96 -2.00
CA LEU A 237 15.28 5.92 -1.31
C LEU A 237 16.78 6.08 -1.64
N GLY A 238 17.59 6.15 -0.58
CA GLY A 238 19.00 6.51 -0.64
C GLY A 238 19.28 7.90 -0.04
N GLY A 239 18.26 8.74 0.12
CA GLY A 239 18.30 9.97 0.94
C GLY A 239 19.11 11.10 0.32
N SER A 240 20.43 10.92 0.20
CA SER A 240 21.38 11.86 -0.40
C SER A 240 21.97 11.28 -1.70
N GLU A 241 22.68 12.11 -2.45
CA GLU A 241 23.35 11.66 -3.67
C GLU A 241 24.37 10.54 -3.38
N ASP A 242 25.23 10.73 -2.38
CA ASP A 242 26.21 9.75 -1.92
C ASP A 242 25.54 8.50 -1.33
N GLY A 243 24.36 8.65 -0.72
CA GLY A 243 23.54 7.55 -0.20
C GLY A 243 22.77 6.79 -1.28
N GLY A 244 22.90 7.19 -2.55
CA GLY A 244 22.28 6.49 -3.68
C GLY A 244 20.86 6.94 -4.00
N SER A 245 20.47 8.17 -3.66
CA SER A 245 19.15 8.78 -3.96
C SER A 245 18.69 8.57 -5.41
N HIS A 246 19.61 8.62 -6.37
CA HIS A 246 19.30 8.39 -7.78
C HIS A 246 18.71 6.99 -8.07
N LYS A 247 19.01 5.99 -7.23
CA LYS A 247 18.43 4.63 -7.34
C LYS A 247 16.96 4.63 -6.93
N GLY A 248 16.63 5.23 -5.78
CA GLY A 248 15.25 5.41 -5.35
C GLY A 248 14.44 6.25 -6.32
N TYR A 249 15.05 7.30 -6.88
CA TYR A 249 14.42 8.11 -7.93
C TYR A 249 14.14 7.29 -9.19
N GLY A 250 15.11 6.48 -9.64
CA GLY A 250 14.93 5.55 -10.75
C GLY A 250 13.79 4.54 -10.52
N LEU A 251 13.69 3.97 -9.31
CA LEU A 251 12.58 3.08 -8.93
C LEU A 251 11.23 3.81 -8.94
N SER A 252 11.18 5.07 -8.48
CA SER A 252 9.97 5.90 -8.51
C SER A 252 9.48 6.14 -9.93
N LEU A 253 10.41 6.38 -10.87
CA LEU A 253 10.09 6.52 -12.29
C LEU A 253 9.68 5.19 -12.92
N LEU A 254 10.30 4.07 -12.56
CA LEU A 254 9.87 2.74 -12.99
C LEU A 254 8.41 2.50 -12.59
N ALA A 255 8.06 2.75 -11.32
CA ALA A 255 6.69 2.62 -10.84
C ALA A 255 5.72 3.61 -11.51
N GLN A 256 6.15 4.84 -11.83
CA GLN A 256 5.36 5.79 -12.59
C GLN A 256 5.10 5.32 -14.03
N VAL A 257 6.13 4.79 -14.71
CA VAL A 257 6.04 4.33 -16.09
C VAL A 257 5.15 3.10 -16.19
N LEU A 258 5.39 2.09 -15.33
CA LEU A 258 4.61 0.86 -15.35
C LEU A 258 3.22 1.04 -14.78
N GLY A 259 3.07 1.69 -13.62
CA GLY A 259 1.77 1.88 -12.97
C GLY A 259 0.93 2.95 -13.65
N GLY A 260 1.51 4.13 -13.92
CA GLY A 260 0.80 5.26 -14.51
C GLY A 260 0.81 5.25 -16.04
N THR A 261 1.95 5.58 -16.63
CA THR A 261 2.07 5.94 -18.06
C THR A 261 1.60 4.83 -18.99
N LEU A 262 2.02 3.58 -18.75
CA LEU A 262 1.66 2.40 -19.56
C LEU A 262 0.13 2.23 -19.66
N ASN A 263 -0.58 2.50 -18.57
CA ASN A 263 -2.01 2.25 -18.46
C ASN A 263 -2.88 3.44 -18.88
N GLY A 264 -2.28 4.60 -19.13
CA GLY A 264 -2.99 5.86 -19.28
C GLY A 264 -3.46 6.47 -17.95
N GLY A 265 -2.84 6.05 -16.85
CA GLY A 265 -2.94 6.72 -15.56
C GLY A 265 -2.15 8.04 -15.55
N ALA A 266 -2.53 8.93 -14.65
CA ALA A 266 -1.97 10.26 -14.53
C ALA A 266 -0.53 10.26 -13.99
N PHE A 267 0.26 11.19 -14.51
CA PHE A 267 1.36 11.81 -13.77
C PHE A 267 0.83 13.09 -13.11
N ALA A 268 0.81 13.12 -11.77
CA ALA A 268 0.04 14.11 -11.01
C ALA A 268 0.31 15.58 -11.42
N PRO A 269 1.55 16.04 -11.65
CA PRO A 269 1.80 17.42 -12.09
C PRO A 269 1.23 17.75 -13.48
N LEU A 270 1.24 16.80 -14.43
CA LEU A 270 0.63 17.02 -15.74
C LEU A 270 -0.89 17.02 -15.62
N HIS A 271 -1.45 16.07 -14.87
CA HIS A 271 -2.89 15.94 -14.71
C HIS A 271 -3.53 17.15 -14.04
N ARG A 272 -2.92 17.66 -12.95
CA ARG A 272 -3.38 18.88 -12.26
C ARG A 272 -3.32 20.11 -13.15
N ARG A 273 -2.32 20.21 -14.04
CA ARG A 273 -2.20 21.31 -15.02
C ARG A 273 -3.31 21.25 -16.08
N SER A 274 -3.65 20.07 -16.57
CA SER A 274 -4.63 19.91 -17.66
C SER A 274 -6.09 19.88 -17.19
N HIS A 275 -6.37 19.34 -16.00
CA HIS A 275 -7.75 19.10 -15.52
C HIS A 275 -8.09 19.86 -14.23
N GLY A 276 -7.11 20.57 -13.65
CA GLY A 276 -7.26 21.29 -12.38
C GLY A 276 -7.06 20.40 -11.15
N PRO A 277 -6.88 21.01 -9.96
CA PRO A 277 -6.58 20.28 -8.71
C PRO A 277 -7.78 19.50 -8.14
N SER A 278 -9.00 19.85 -8.56
CA SER A 278 -10.24 19.23 -8.10
C SER A 278 -10.69 18.05 -8.98
N ALA A 279 -9.98 17.74 -10.06
CA ALA A 279 -10.29 16.55 -10.86
C ALA A 279 -10.00 15.26 -10.07
N PRO A 280 -10.73 14.16 -10.35
CA PRO A 280 -10.35 12.84 -9.87
C PRO A 280 -8.92 12.49 -10.26
N ALA A 281 -8.21 11.75 -9.40
CA ALA A 281 -6.76 11.62 -9.51
C ALA A 281 -6.26 10.82 -10.73
N ASN A 282 -7.11 9.99 -11.34
CA ASN A 282 -6.74 9.07 -12.43
C ASN A 282 -5.46 8.27 -12.12
N VAL A 283 -5.37 7.68 -10.92
CA VAL A 283 -4.20 6.87 -10.55
C VAL A 283 -4.15 5.63 -11.45
N GLY A 284 -2.93 5.23 -11.83
CA GLY A 284 -2.71 4.00 -12.60
C GLY A 284 -1.95 2.96 -11.77
N HIS A 285 -2.26 1.69 -12.03
CA HIS A 285 -1.65 0.54 -11.38
C HIS A 285 -1.34 -0.55 -12.40
N SER A 286 -0.26 -1.31 -12.19
CA SER A 286 0.04 -2.52 -12.97
C SER A 286 0.18 -3.71 -12.05
N PHE A 287 -0.39 -4.83 -12.46
CA PHE A 287 -0.39 -6.11 -11.76
C PHE A 287 0.17 -7.18 -12.71
N ILE A 288 1.29 -7.78 -12.31
CA ILE A 288 1.99 -8.78 -13.10
C ILE A 288 1.97 -10.08 -12.28
N ALA A 289 1.56 -11.16 -12.93
CA ALA A 289 1.63 -12.50 -12.37
C ALA A 289 2.58 -13.35 -13.23
N ILE A 290 3.45 -14.12 -12.59
CA ILE A 290 4.39 -15.03 -13.24
C ILE A 290 4.21 -16.42 -12.63
N ASP A 291 3.96 -17.41 -13.48
CA ASP A 291 3.86 -18.82 -13.10
C ASP A 291 5.24 -19.47 -13.19
N PRO A 292 5.88 -19.81 -12.04
CA PRO A 292 7.22 -20.39 -12.05
C PRO A 292 7.27 -21.77 -12.72
N SER A 293 6.15 -22.49 -12.85
CA SER A 293 6.11 -23.81 -13.50
C SER A 293 6.43 -23.78 -15.00
N PHE A 294 6.42 -22.59 -15.62
CA PHE A 294 6.84 -22.41 -17.01
C PHE A 294 8.37 -22.34 -17.17
N PHE A 295 9.13 -22.25 -16.07
CA PHE A 295 10.59 -22.05 -16.09
C PHE A 295 11.40 -23.19 -15.47
N GLY A 296 10.75 -24.07 -14.70
CA GLY A 296 11.40 -25.19 -14.03
C GLY A 296 10.38 -26.25 -13.61
N GLU A 297 10.85 -27.33 -12.97
CA GLU A 297 9.96 -28.40 -12.52
C GLU A 297 8.98 -27.90 -11.45
N PRO A 298 7.76 -28.47 -11.37
CA PRO A 298 6.78 -28.08 -10.37
C PRO A 298 7.34 -28.15 -8.94
N GLY A 299 7.38 -27.00 -8.27
CA GLY A 299 7.82 -26.88 -6.88
C GLY A 299 9.29 -26.49 -6.69
N ASP A 300 10.16 -26.64 -7.70
CA ASP A 300 11.59 -26.35 -7.57
C ASP A 300 11.83 -24.89 -7.15
N PHE A 301 11.15 -23.95 -7.80
CA PHE A 301 11.26 -22.52 -7.48
C PHE A 301 10.94 -22.25 -6.00
N ALA A 302 9.87 -22.84 -5.48
CA ALA A 302 9.41 -22.59 -4.11
C ALA A 302 10.42 -23.14 -3.10
N HIS A 303 10.92 -24.37 -3.30
CA HIS A 303 11.92 -24.97 -2.41
C HIS A 303 13.26 -24.23 -2.47
N GLU A 304 13.70 -23.78 -3.64
CA GLU A 304 14.93 -22.99 -3.77
C GLU A 304 14.79 -21.64 -3.07
N LEU A 305 13.66 -20.95 -3.24
CA LEU A 305 13.40 -19.72 -2.50
C LEU A 305 13.41 -19.97 -1.00
N ASP A 306 12.77 -21.05 -0.53
CA ASP A 306 12.75 -21.44 0.87
C ASP A 306 14.17 -21.62 1.45
N ALA A 307 15.02 -22.36 0.73
CA ALA A 307 16.43 -22.53 1.11
C ALA A 307 17.23 -21.21 1.11
N ILE A 308 16.93 -20.28 0.19
CA ILE A 308 17.52 -18.94 0.22
C ILE A 308 17.10 -18.19 1.49
N LEU A 309 15.82 -18.28 1.90
CA LEU A 309 15.35 -17.64 3.13
C LEU A 309 16.05 -18.22 4.36
N ASP A 310 16.22 -19.54 4.44
CA ASP A 310 16.96 -20.20 5.51
C ASP A 310 18.39 -19.65 5.66
N VAL A 311 19.10 -19.48 4.54
CA VAL A 311 20.46 -18.90 4.54
C VAL A 311 20.46 -17.47 5.06
N LEU A 312 19.47 -16.65 4.67
CA LEU A 312 19.35 -15.27 5.11
C LEU A 312 19.04 -15.18 6.61
N HIS A 313 18.09 -15.97 7.12
CA HIS A 313 17.76 -16.00 8.55
C HIS A 313 18.90 -16.56 9.41
N ALA A 314 19.66 -17.53 8.91
CA ALA A 314 20.81 -18.11 9.60
C ALA A 314 22.05 -17.20 9.60
N THR A 315 22.03 -16.10 8.83
CA THR A 315 23.16 -15.16 8.78
C THR A 315 23.39 -14.54 10.16
N ARG A 316 24.65 -14.57 10.63
CA ARG A 316 25.02 -14.01 11.94
C ARG A 316 24.58 -12.54 12.04
N PRO A 317 23.69 -12.18 12.99
CA PRO A 317 23.27 -10.80 13.14
C PRO A 317 24.41 -9.96 13.70
N ALA A 318 24.46 -8.67 13.31
CA ALA A 318 25.41 -7.71 13.87
C ALA A 318 25.16 -7.45 15.36
N ASP A 319 23.89 -7.55 15.79
CA ASP A 319 23.44 -7.47 17.17
C ASP A 319 22.59 -8.73 17.47
N PRO A 320 23.02 -9.61 18.40
CA PRO A 320 22.29 -10.83 18.74
C PRO A 320 20.83 -10.62 19.19
N SER A 321 20.47 -9.42 19.67
CA SER A 321 19.09 -9.09 20.05
C SER A 321 18.19 -8.69 18.87
N ARG A 322 18.78 -8.50 17.68
CA ARG A 322 18.12 -8.04 16.46
C ARG A 322 18.44 -9.00 15.32
N PRO A 323 17.71 -10.12 15.19
CA PRO A 323 17.98 -11.12 14.16
C PRO A 323 17.79 -10.52 12.75
N VAL A 324 18.47 -11.12 11.77
CA VAL A 324 18.27 -10.80 10.35
C VAL A 324 16.83 -11.16 9.97
N LEU A 325 16.17 -10.25 9.24
CA LEU A 325 14.81 -10.43 8.76
C LEU A 325 14.80 -10.40 7.24
N VAL A 326 13.85 -11.10 6.64
CA VAL A 326 13.53 -11.02 5.22
C VAL A 326 12.24 -10.25 5.00
N PRO A 327 12.04 -9.64 3.81
CA PRO A 327 10.78 -9.00 3.45
C PRO A 327 9.58 -9.93 3.65
N GLY A 328 8.63 -9.50 4.48
CA GLY A 328 7.45 -10.28 4.87
C GLY A 328 7.47 -10.75 6.33
N ASP A 329 8.64 -10.91 6.96
CA ASP A 329 8.72 -11.36 8.36
C ASP A 329 8.02 -10.41 9.34
N PRO A 330 8.23 -9.08 9.28
CA PRO A 330 7.55 -8.17 10.20
C PRO A 330 6.03 -8.26 10.06
N GLU A 331 5.54 -8.24 8.82
CA GLU A 331 4.12 -8.29 8.51
C GLU A 331 3.48 -9.63 8.92
N ALA A 332 4.19 -10.75 8.73
CA ALA A 332 3.70 -12.07 9.15
C ALA A 332 3.60 -12.19 10.68
N ARG A 333 4.58 -11.65 11.42
CA ARG A 333 4.50 -11.57 12.89
C ARG A 333 3.33 -10.72 13.35
N GLN A 334 3.13 -9.57 12.73
CA GLN A 334 1.98 -8.70 13.03
C GLN A 334 0.66 -9.38 12.70
N GLN A 335 0.58 -10.09 11.56
CA GLN A 335 -0.62 -10.83 11.16
C GLN A 335 -0.98 -11.92 12.16
N ALA A 336 0.01 -12.69 12.65
CA ALA A 336 -0.20 -13.70 13.68
C ALA A 336 -0.66 -13.06 15.01
N GLU A 337 0.02 -12.00 15.44
CA GLU A 337 -0.29 -11.29 16.69
C GLU A 337 -1.69 -10.67 16.67
N ARG A 338 -2.03 -9.92 15.61
CA ARG A 338 -3.33 -9.24 15.47
C ARG A 338 -4.46 -10.20 15.13
N GLY A 339 -4.15 -11.34 14.48
CA GLY A 339 -5.11 -12.41 14.25
C GLY A 339 -5.59 -13.05 15.55
N GLN A 340 -4.69 -13.20 16.53
CA GLN A 340 -5.01 -13.78 17.85
C GLN A 340 -5.57 -12.76 18.83
N HIS A 341 -4.99 -11.56 18.88
CA HIS A 341 -5.28 -10.57 19.93
C HIS A 341 -6.15 -9.40 19.46
N GLY A 342 -6.54 -9.38 18.18
CA GLY A 342 -7.28 -8.28 17.57
C GLY A 342 -6.40 -7.12 17.12
N ILE A 343 -6.98 -6.27 16.28
CA ILE A 343 -6.33 -5.11 15.66
C ILE A 343 -6.42 -3.92 16.62
N PRO A 344 -5.29 -3.31 17.01
CA PRO A 344 -5.30 -2.10 17.82
C PRO A 344 -5.82 -0.90 17.03
N LEU A 345 -6.72 -0.13 17.62
CA LEU A 345 -7.16 1.16 17.10
C LEU A 345 -6.83 2.27 18.09
N PRO A 346 -6.02 3.27 17.69
CA PRO A 346 -5.80 4.45 18.51
C PRO A 346 -7.13 5.15 18.84
N PRO A 347 -7.31 5.70 20.06
CA PRO A 347 -8.58 6.31 20.47
C PRO A 347 -9.11 7.38 19.50
N ALA A 348 -8.22 8.20 18.94
CA ALA A 348 -8.58 9.21 17.95
C ALA A 348 -9.15 8.61 16.65
N LEU A 349 -8.57 7.50 16.17
CA LEU A 349 -9.06 6.81 14.98
C LEU A 349 -10.39 6.11 15.27
N LEU A 350 -10.54 5.49 16.45
CA LEU A 350 -11.81 4.87 16.86
C LEU A 350 -12.96 5.90 16.89
N LEU A 351 -12.72 7.10 17.42
CA LEU A 351 -13.70 8.18 17.41
C LEU A 351 -14.05 8.62 15.98
N GLN A 352 -13.07 8.70 15.08
CA GLN A 352 -13.31 9.02 13.67
C GLN A 352 -14.17 7.95 13.00
N ILE A 353 -13.85 6.67 13.17
CA ILE A 353 -14.62 5.56 12.58
C ILE A 353 -16.06 5.55 13.09
N ARG A 354 -16.27 5.70 14.41
CA ARG A 354 -17.61 5.80 15.00
C ARG A 354 -18.38 7.02 14.49
N GLY A 355 -17.71 8.16 14.34
CA GLY A 355 -18.30 9.37 13.76
C GLY A 355 -18.74 9.16 12.31
N LEU A 356 -17.92 8.49 11.50
CA LEU A 356 -18.27 8.14 10.11
C LEU A 356 -19.45 7.15 10.04
N ALA A 357 -19.48 6.14 10.91
CA ALA A 357 -20.59 5.20 10.99
C ALA A 357 -21.90 5.90 11.35
N ALA A 358 -21.88 6.74 12.40
CA ALA A 358 -23.05 7.50 12.83
C ALA A 358 -23.55 8.47 11.74
N ALA A 359 -22.63 9.20 11.08
CA ALA A 359 -22.97 10.10 9.98
C ALA A 359 -23.56 9.37 8.76
N ALA A 360 -23.17 8.10 8.56
CA ALA A 360 -23.69 7.24 7.50
C ALA A 360 -24.96 6.48 7.89
N GLY A 361 -25.44 6.60 9.13
CA GLY A 361 -26.60 5.86 9.64
C GLY A 361 -26.35 4.36 9.81
N VAL A 362 -25.10 3.97 10.11
CA VAL A 362 -24.65 2.58 10.29
C VAL A 362 -24.51 2.28 11.78
N ASP A 363 -25.07 1.17 12.22
CA ASP A 363 -24.94 0.68 13.60
C ASP A 363 -23.48 0.36 13.97
N GLU A 364 -23.17 0.41 15.28
CA GLU A 364 -21.86 -0.02 15.77
C GLU A 364 -21.77 -1.55 15.76
N LEU A 365 -20.90 -2.06 14.89
CA LEU A 365 -20.63 -3.49 14.70
C LEU A 365 -19.29 -3.93 15.32
N LEU A 366 -18.54 -3.00 15.92
CA LEU A 366 -17.22 -3.23 16.49
C LEU A 366 -17.31 -4.10 17.75
N GLU A 367 -16.57 -5.22 17.75
CA GLU A 367 -16.51 -6.16 18.87
C GLU A 367 -15.10 -6.13 19.46
N PRO A 368 -14.93 -5.75 20.74
CA PRO A 368 -13.64 -5.78 21.40
C PRO A 368 -13.04 -7.19 21.35
N ALA A 369 -11.75 -7.28 21.04
CA ALA A 369 -11.02 -8.53 21.18
C ALA A 369 -10.88 -8.88 22.67
N ALA A 370 -10.79 -10.18 22.99
CA ALA A 370 -10.60 -10.63 24.36
C ALA A 370 -9.39 -9.90 24.99
N PRO A 371 -9.48 -9.49 26.28
CA PRO A 371 -8.46 -8.68 26.91
C PRO A 371 -7.09 -9.34 26.83
N PHE A 372 -6.10 -8.55 26.41
CA PHE A 372 -4.69 -8.93 26.38
C PHE A 372 -4.23 -9.22 27.82
N GLY A 373 -3.92 -10.49 28.12
CA GLY A 373 -3.19 -10.93 29.32
C GLY A 373 -3.58 -10.28 30.66
N ARG A 374 -4.49 -10.92 31.40
CA ARG A 374 -4.25 -11.13 32.85
C ARG A 374 -3.87 -12.60 33.04
N ASN A 375 -2.60 -12.92 32.83
CA ASN A 375 -1.97 -14.12 33.38
C ASN A 375 -0.67 -13.70 34.05
#